data_AF-A0A969JYX6-F1
#
_entry.id   AF-A0A969JYX6-F1
#
_cell.length_a   1.000
_cell.length_b   1.000
_cell.length_c   1.000
_cell.angle_alpha   90.00
_cell.angle_beta   90.00
_cell.angle_gamma   90.00
#
_symmetry.space_group_name_H-M   'P 1'
#
loop_
_entity.id
_entity.type
_entity.pdbx_description
1 polymer ?
#
loop_
_entity_poly.entity_id
_entity_poly.type
_entity_poly.pdbx_seq_one_letter_code
_entity_poly.pdbx_strand_id
1 'polypeptide(L)'
;MVQESDSVHVPPKLLTIAGSDSGGAAGLQADLRTWAVLGAYGLSVLTAVTAQNSVSVQSVQYMSPEFVADQMEAVLTDYGAAAIKTGFIGQTDLIITISAKLQQHRCQNIVIDPVLVNHRGQPMFADAVRIHYCVICCRWLIWLRLI
;
A
#
# COMPACT_ATOMS: atom_id res chain seq x y z
N MET A 1 -11.98 -28.21 -35.65
CA MET A 1 -12.44 -26.98 -34.97
C MET A 1 -12.08 -27.14 -33.51
N VAL A 2 -10.93 -26.58 -33.12
CA VAL A 2 -10.53 -26.54 -31.71
C VAL A 2 -11.45 -25.52 -31.05
N GLN A 3 -12.21 -25.96 -30.06
CA GLN A 3 -12.97 -25.06 -29.19
C GLN A 3 -11.93 -24.34 -28.32
N GLU A 4 -11.71 -23.05 -28.59
CA GLU A 4 -11.09 -22.15 -27.61
C GLU A 4 -12.02 -22.13 -26.40
N SER A 5 -11.59 -22.76 -25.31
CA SER A 5 -12.22 -22.56 -24.03
C SER A 5 -12.00 -21.10 -23.65
N ASP A 6 -13.06 -20.30 -23.61
CA ASP A 6 -13.07 -18.99 -22.96
C ASP A 6 -12.67 -19.19 -21.49
N SER A 7 -11.38 -19.17 -21.20
CA SER A 7 -10.89 -19.13 -19.83
C SER A 7 -11.33 -17.79 -19.28
N VAL A 8 -12.28 -17.79 -18.35
CA VAL A 8 -12.69 -16.60 -17.62
C VAL A 8 -11.43 -15.97 -17.03
N HIS A 9 -11.00 -14.84 -17.59
CA HIS A 9 -9.83 -14.13 -17.12
C HIS A 9 -10.18 -13.48 -15.78
N VAL A 10 -9.90 -14.19 -14.69
CA VAL A 10 -10.06 -13.65 -13.34
C VAL A 10 -8.96 -12.61 -13.11
N PRO A 11 -9.30 -11.32 -12.93
CA PRO A 11 -8.29 -10.29 -12.76
C PRO A 11 -7.47 -10.55 -11.48
N PRO A 12 -6.14 -10.34 -11.49
CA PRO A 12 -5.33 -10.52 -10.31
C PRO A 12 -5.74 -9.50 -9.23
N LYS A 13 -5.85 -9.96 -7.99
CA LYS A 13 -6.18 -9.11 -6.84
C LYS A 13 -4.91 -8.50 -6.27
N LEU A 14 -4.82 -7.17 -6.24
CA LEU A 14 -3.66 -6.42 -5.77
C LEU A 14 -4.06 -5.58 -4.58
N LEU A 15 -3.29 -5.65 -3.48
CA LEU A 15 -3.59 -4.93 -2.25
C LEU A 15 -2.66 -3.73 -2.08
N THR A 16 -3.21 -2.52 -1.94
CA THR A 16 -2.45 -1.35 -1.49
C THR A 16 -2.64 -1.14 0.01
N ILE A 17 -1.55 -0.84 0.71
CA ILE A 17 -1.53 -0.43 2.11
C ILE A 17 -0.92 0.97 2.16
N ALA A 18 -1.76 1.99 2.14
CA ALA A 18 -1.32 3.37 1.94
C ALA A 18 -2.32 4.40 2.48
N GLY A 19 -1.88 5.66 2.51
CA GLY A 19 -2.72 6.80 2.83
C GLY A 19 -3.68 7.15 1.69
N SER A 20 -4.83 7.71 2.07
CA SER A 20 -5.83 8.28 1.18
C SER A 20 -5.46 9.73 0.83
N ASP A 21 -5.36 10.01 -0.47
CA ASP A 21 -5.23 11.34 -1.04
C ASP A 21 -6.61 11.88 -1.43
N SER A 22 -7.04 12.98 -0.81
CA SER A 22 -8.30 13.64 -1.15
C SER A 22 -8.37 14.14 -2.60
N GLY A 23 -7.24 14.45 -3.24
CA GLY A 23 -7.16 14.85 -4.65
C GLY A 23 -7.15 13.67 -5.63
N GLY A 24 -6.92 12.45 -5.13
CA GLY A 24 -6.88 11.23 -5.94
C GLY A 24 -5.75 11.16 -6.97
N ALA A 25 -4.71 11.99 -6.84
CA ALA A 25 -3.54 12.01 -7.72
C ALA A 25 -2.41 11.11 -7.19
N ALA A 26 -2.38 10.85 -5.88
CA ALA A 26 -1.43 10.00 -5.18
C ALA A 26 -2.17 8.98 -4.28
N GLY A 27 -1.44 8.39 -3.34
CA GLY A 27 -2.00 7.49 -2.34
C GLY A 27 -2.63 6.23 -2.93
N LEU A 28 -3.50 5.60 -2.14
CA LEU A 28 -4.22 4.40 -2.58
C LEU A 28 -5.12 4.66 -3.79
N GLN A 29 -5.59 5.89 -4.01
CA GLN A 29 -6.39 6.25 -5.19
C GLN A 29 -5.58 6.09 -6.49
N ALA A 30 -4.33 6.53 -6.49
CA ALA A 30 -3.43 6.36 -7.64
C ALA A 30 -3.10 4.88 -7.88
N ASP A 31 -2.87 4.12 -6.80
CA ASP A 31 -2.63 2.68 -6.88
C ASP A 31 -3.83 1.96 -7.52
N LEU A 32 -5.03 2.16 -6.98
CA LEU A 32 -6.27 1.54 -7.47
C LEU A 32 -6.58 1.94 -8.91
N ARG A 33 -6.38 3.22 -9.28
CA ARG A 33 -6.57 3.68 -10.67
C ARG A 33 -5.59 3.01 -11.63
N THR A 34 -4.32 2.90 -11.23
CA THR A 34 -3.29 2.23 -12.03
C THR A 34 -3.68 0.78 -12.29
N TRP A 35 -4.11 0.07 -11.26
CA TRP A 35 -4.50 -1.34 -11.37
C TRP A 35 -5.76 -1.56 -12.19
N ALA A 36 -6.75 -0.66 -12.07
CA ALA A 36 -7.95 -0.71 -12.91
C ALA A 36 -7.59 -0.59 -14.41
N VAL A 37 -6.66 0.30 -14.76
CA VAL A 37 -6.17 0.45 -16.15
C VAL A 37 -5.38 -0.78 -16.61
N LEU A 38 -4.67 -1.45 -15.70
CA LEU A 38 -3.90 -2.67 -15.99
C LEU A 38 -4.74 -3.96 -15.94
N GLY A 39 -6.07 -3.87 -15.77
CA GLY A 39 -6.96 -5.04 -15.74
C GLY A 39 -6.85 -5.87 -14.45
N ALA A 40 -6.38 -5.27 -13.35
CA ALA A 40 -6.30 -5.89 -12.04
C ALA A 40 -7.42 -5.40 -11.11
N TYR A 41 -7.79 -6.24 -10.14
CA TYR A 41 -8.76 -5.89 -9.11
C TYR A 41 -8.04 -5.29 -7.89
N GLY A 42 -8.31 -4.03 -7.59
CA GLY A 42 -7.67 -3.32 -6.49
C GLY A 42 -8.39 -3.52 -5.15
N LEU A 43 -7.61 -3.88 -4.13
CA LEU A 43 -7.99 -3.94 -2.72
C LEU A 43 -7.20 -2.85 -1.96
N SER A 44 -7.73 -2.37 -0.84
CA SER A 44 -7.08 -1.30 -0.07
C SER A 44 -7.17 -1.48 1.43
N VAL A 45 -6.09 -1.12 2.13
CA VAL A 45 -6.02 -0.90 3.58
C VAL A 45 -5.55 0.54 3.80
N LEU A 46 -6.34 1.33 4.51
CA LEU A 46 -6.06 2.74 4.79
C LEU A 46 -5.15 2.87 6.00
N THR A 47 -4.01 3.55 5.83
CA THR A 47 -3.09 3.89 6.94
C THR A 47 -3.34 5.30 7.49
N ALA A 48 -3.77 6.21 6.61
CA ALA A 48 -4.07 7.59 6.94
C ALA A 48 -5.08 8.17 5.93
N VAL A 49 -5.72 9.26 6.31
CA VAL A 49 -6.49 10.12 5.40
C VAL A 49 -5.88 11.50 5.44
N THR A 50 -5.64 12.07 4.26
CA THR A 50 -5.07 13.40 4.12
C THR A 50 -6.14 14.37 3.60
N ALA A 51 -6.29 15.52 4.25
CA ALA A 51 -6.85 16.69 3.58
C ALA A 51 -5.73 17.24 2.69
N GLN A 52 -5.72 16.79 1.44
CA GLN A 52 -4.68 17.08 0.46
C GLN A 52 -5.31 17.53 -0.86
N ASN A 53 -4.65 18.46 -1.54
CA ASN A 53 -4.91 18.81 -2.92
C ASN A 53 -3.58 18.92 -3.69
N SER A 54 -3.63 19.36 -4.95
CA SER A 54 -2.44 19.49 -5.80
C SER A 54 -1.40 20.52 -5.31
N VAL A 55 -1.76 21.39 -4.36
CA VAL A 55 -0.90 22.48 -3.88
C VAL A 55 -0.28 22.16 -2.53
N SER A 56 -1.07 21.64 -1.59
CA SER A 56 -0.60 21.35 -0.23
C SER A 56 -1.40 20.25 0.48
N VAL A 57 -0.81 19.76 1.57
CA VAL A 57 -1.45 18.92 2.57
C VAL A 57 -1.80 19.80 3.76
N GLN A 58 -3.09 19.92 4.09
CA GLN A 58 -3.56 20.75 5.18
C GLN A 58 -3.62 19.98 6.51
N SER A 59 -3.99 18.70 6.47
CA SER A 59 -4.02 17.85 7.66
C SER A 59 -3.87 16.38 7.29
N VAL A 60 -3.42 15.59 8.27
CA VAL A 60 -3.29 14.14 8.17
C VAL A 60 -3.91 13.52 9.41
N GLN A 61 -4.83 12.59 9.20
CA GLN A 61 -5.40 11.75 10.25
C GLN A 61 -4.96 10.31 10.03
N TYR A 62 -4.25 9.75 11.00
CA TYR A 62 -3.81 8.36 10.94
C TYR A 62 -4.89 7.43 11.46
N MET A 63 -4.97 6.23 10.88
CA MET A 63 -5.77 5.14 11.44
C MET A 63 -5.05 4.55 12.64
N SER A 64 -5.80 3.97 13.59
CA SER A 64 -5.17 3.23 14.69
C SER A 64 -4.52 1.94 14.17
N PRO A 65 -3.44 1.47 14.80
CA PRO A 65 -2.84 0.18 14.43
C PRO A 65 -3.83 -0.98 14.51
N GLU A 66 -4.70 -1.00 15.52
CA GLU A 66 -5.78 -1.99 15.67
C GLU A 66 -6.70 -1.99 14.44
N PHE A 67 -7.16 -0.82 14.01
CA PHE A 67 -8.06 -0.75 12.86
C PHE A 67 -7.37 -1.08 11.53
N VAL A 68 -6.07 -0.79 11.40
CA VAL A 68 -5.27 -1.26 10.24
C VAL A 68 -5.13 -2.78 10.25
N ALA A 69 -4.92 -3.39 11.43
CA ALA A 69 -4.87 -4.83 11.57
C ALA A 69 -6.21 -5.49 11.19
N ASP A 70 -7.33 -4.91 11.61
CA ASP A 70 -8.68 -5.38 11.28
C ASP A 70 -8.97 -5.30 9.78
N GLN A 71 -8.61 -4.19 9.12
CA GLN A 71 -8.72 -4.04 7.67
C GLN A 71 -7.89 -5.12 6.94
N MET A 72 -6.65 -5.34 7.37
CA MET A 72 -5.79 -6.38 6.78
C MET A 72 -6.39 -7.78 6.98
N GLU A 73 -6.91 -8.07 8.16
CA GLU A 73 -7.54 -9.36 8.44
C GLU A 73 -8.77 -9.58 7.55
N ALA A 74 -9.66 -8.59 7.46
CA ALA A 74 -10.86 -8.67 6.63
C ALA A 74 -10.53 -8.93 5.15
N VAL A 75 -9.52 -8.26 4.60
CA VAL A 75 -9.16 -8.40 3.19
C VAL A 75 -8.39 -9.68 2.91
N LEU A 76 -7.38 -10.00 3.74
CA LEU A 76 -6.49 -11.13 3.48
C LEU A 76 -7.15 -12.48 3.71
N THR A 77 -8.08 -12.58 4.66
CA THR A 77 -8.79 -13.84 4.95
C THR A 77 -9.89 -14.18 3.93
N ASP A 78 -10.52 -13.18 3.34
CA ASP A 78 -11.59 -13.37 2.35
C ASP A 78 -11.02 -13.38 0.92
N TYR A 79 -10.34 -12.30 0.52
CA TYR A 79 -9.94 -12.12 -0.87
C TYR A 79 -8.56 -12.72 -1.19
N GLY A 80 -7.66 -12.72 -0.20
CA GLY A 80 -6.22 -12.86 -0.42
C GLY A 80 -5.64 -11.68 -1.22
N ALA A 81 -4.36 -11.80 -1.62
CA ALA A 81 -3.72 -10.86 -2.54
C ALA A 81 -2.62 -11.55 -3.34
N ALA A 82 -2.59 -11.33 -4.66
CA ALA A 82 -1.55 -11.86 -5.55
C ALA A 82 -0.22 -11.07 -5.41
N ALA A 83 -0.33 -9.78 -5.10
CA ALA A 83 0.78 -8.92 -4.72
C ALA A 83 0.29 -7.80 -3.82
N ILE A 84 1.21 -7.22 -3.05
CA ILE A 84 0.94 -6.14 -2.11
C ILE A 84 1.88 -4.99 -2.40
N LYS A 85 1.36 -3.76 -2.37
CA LYS A 85 2.16 -2.54 -2.41
C LYS A 85 1.94 -1.74 -1.13
N THR A 86 3.01 -1.31 -0.47
CA THR A 86 2.92 -0.33 0.62
C THR A 86 3.27 1.05 0.10
N GLY A 87 2.60 2.09 0.61
CA GLY A 87 2.89 3.50 0.29
C GLY A 87 3.16 4.33 1.54
N PHE A 88 2.53 5.51 1.63
CA PHE A 88 2.59 6.36 2.82
C PHE A 88 1.95 5.65 4.03
N ILE A 89 2.76 5.28 5.02
CA ILE A 89 2.30 4.69 6.30
C ILE A 89 2.44 5.72 7.43
N GLY A 90 3.61 6.34 7.53
CA GLY A 90 3.88 7.54 8.34
C GLY A 90 3.92 7.41 9.86
N GLN A 91 3.67 6.22 10.43
CA GLN A 91 3.92 5.95 11.84
C GLN A 91 4.61 4.59 12.08
N THR A 92 5.44 4.53 13.11
CA THR A 92 6.24 3.34 13.47
C THR A 92 5.38 2.18 13.95
N ASP A 93 4.36 2.45 14.75
CA ASP A 93 3.40 1.46 15.23
C ASP A 93 2.61 0.82 14.07
N LEU A 94 2.19 1.62 13.09
CA LEU A 94 1.57 1.13 11.85
C LEU A 94 2.53 0.25 11.05
N ILE A 95 3.79 0.67 10.89
CA ILE A 95 4.85 -0.14 10.25
C ILE A 95 4.98 -1.50 10.94
N ILE A 96 5.06 -1.52 12.27
CA ILE A 96 5.21 -2.76 13.06
C ILE A 96 3.98 -3.66 12.86
N THR A 97 2.78 -3.10 12.96
CA THR A 97 1.53 -3.84 12.80
C THR A 97 1.38 -4.43 11.40
N ILE A 98 1.64 -3.62 10.35
CA ILE A 98 1.60 -4.08 8.96
C ILE A 98 2.63 -5.19 8.76
N SER A 99 3.85 -5.02 9.27
CA SER A 99 4.91 -6.03 9.17
C SER A 99 4.49 -7.35 9.83
N ALA A 100 3.90 -7.28 11.03
CA ALA A 100 3.43 -8.46 11.74
C ALA A 100 2.31 -9.17 10.97
N LYS A 101 1.35 -8.44 10.40
CA LYS A 101 0.26 -9.01 9.60
C LYS A 101 0.75 -9.62 8.29
N LEU A 102 1.67 -8.97 7.58
CA LEU A 102 2.31 -9.53 6.37
C LEU A 102 3.01 -10.87 6.68
N GLN A 103 3.68 -10.97 7.84
CA GLN A 103 4.30 -12.22 8.30
C GLN A 103 3.26 -13.28 8.68
N GLN A 104 2.25 -12.90 9.46
CA GLN A 104 1.17 -13.79 9.91
C GLN A 104 0.48 -14.47 8.73
N HIS A 105 0.17 -13.70 7.69
CA HIS A 105 -0.52 -14.16 6.48
C HIS A 105 0.43 -14.70 5.40
N ARG A 106 1.74 -14.78 5.67
CA ARG A 106 2.78 -15.29 4.76
C ARG A 106 2.71 -14.65 3.36
N CYS A 107 2.45 -13.35 3.31
CA CYS A 107 2.27 -12.62 2.07
C CYS A 107 3.53 -12.68 1.20
N GLN A 108 3.34 -12.75 -0.12
CA GLN A 108 4.40 -12.79 -1.12
C GLN A 108 4.26 -11.60 -2.08
N ASN A 109 5.28 -11.36 -2.92
CA ASN A 109 5.29 -10.29 -3.93
C ASN A 109 4.96 -8.92 -3.34
N ILE A 110 5.78 -8.48 -2.39
CA ILE A 110 5.59 -7.21 -1.68
C ILE A 110 6.49 -6.15 -2.29
N VAL A 111 5.88 -5.08 -2.82
CA VAL A 111 6.55 -3.87 -3.27
C VAL A 111 6.49 -2.84 -2.15
N ILE A 112 7.64 -2.31 -1.76
CA ILE A 112 7.73 -1.25 -0.76
C ILE A 112 8.04 0.06 -1.48
N ASP A 113 7.11 1.01 -1.48
CA ASP A 113 7.33 2.38 -1.92
C ASP A 113 7.62 3.25 -0.68
N PRO A 114 8.91 3.55 -0.38
CA PRO A 114 9.29 4.28 0.81
C PRO A 114 8.99 5.76 0.61
N VAL A 115 7.73 6.16 0.80
CA VAL A 115 7.28 7.56 0.76
C VAL A 115 7.86 8.29 1.97
N LEU A 116 9.14 8.66 1.90
CA LEU A 116 9.89 9.34 2.96
C LEU A 116 10.08 10.83 2.68
N VAL A 117 9.74 11.26 1.46
CA VAL A 117 9.85 12.63 0.95
C VAL A 117 8.57 13.01 0.21
N ASN A 118 8.18 14.28 0.27
CA ASN A 118 7.05 14.77 -0.50
C ASN A 118 7.44 14.95 -1.98
N HIS A 119 6.47 15.29 -2.83
CA HIS A 119 6.67 15.58 -4.27
C HIS A 119 7.66 16.74 -4.56
N ARG A 120 8.11 17.47 -3.52
CA ARG A 120 9.12 18.54 -3.60
C ARG A 120 10.48 18.12 -3.00
N GLY A 121 10.65 16.84 -2.66
CA GLY A 121 11.89 16.29 -2.10
C GLY A 121 12.14 16.61 -0.63
N GLN A 122 11.16 17.16 0.09
CA GLN A 122 11.33 17.52 1.51
C GLN A 122 11.03 16.31 2.41
N PRO A 123 11.83 16.06 3.47
CA PRO A 123 11.56 15.01 4.44
C PRO A 123 10.17 15.16 5.06
N MET A 124 9.38 14.08 5.06
CA MET A 124 8.04 14.09 5.66
C MET A 124 8.04 13.66 7.13
N PHE A 125 9.12 13.05 7.64
CA PHE A 125 9.16 12.43 8.96
C PHE A 125 10.50 12.59 9.68
N ALA A 126 10.49 12.37 11.00
CA ALA A 126 11.67 12.22 11.84
C ALA A 126 12.46 10.93 11.52
N ASP A 127 13.75 10.90 11.86
CA ASP A 127 14.68 9.81 11.51
C ASP A 127 14.22 8.41 11.96
N ALA A 128 13.47 8.32 13.05
CA ALA A 128 12.94 7.04 13.56
C ALA A 128 12.03 6.32 12.55
N VAL A 129 11.25 7.06 11.76
CA VAL A 129 10.37 6.50 10.71
C VAL A 129 11.21 5.97 9.55
N ARG A 130 12.27 6.69 9.16
CA ARG A 130 13.20 6.27 8.11
C ARG A 130 13.88 4.94 8.46
N ILE A 131 14.35 4.80 9.70
CA ILE A 131 15.01 3.58 10.18
C ILE A 131 14.07 2.37 10.12
N HIS A 132 12.81 2.52 10.52
CA HIS A 132 11.85 1.42 10.50
C HIS A 132 11.42 1.02 9.07
N TYR A 133 11.33 1.98 8.15
CA TYR A 133 11.17 1.67 6.73
C TYR A 133 12.36 0.86 6.20
N CYS A 134 13.60 1.20 6.57
CA CYS A 134 14.79 0.41 6.19
C CYS A 134 14.72 -1.04 6.68
N VAL A 135 14.20 -1.30 7.88
CA VAL A 135 14.03 -2.66 8.42
C VAL A 135 13.00 -3.46 7.61
N ILE A 136 11.89 -2.85 7.19
CA ILE A 136 10.91 -3.49 6.30
C ILE A 136 11.56 -3.81 4.95
N CYS A 137 12.22 -2.82 4.33
CA CYS A 137 12.87 -2.98 3.03
C CYS A 137 13.87 -4.15 3.05
N CYS A 138 14.76 -4.20 4.05
CA CYS A 138 15.77 -5.27 4.16
C CYS A 138 15.16 -6.68 4.25
N ARG A 139 13.93 -6.83 4.74
CA ARG A 139 13.29 -8.15 4.95
C ARG A 139 12.46 -8.63 3.74
N TRP A 140 11.97 -7.71 2.91
CA TRP A 140 10.97 -8.03 1.87
C TRP A 140 11.36 -7.53 0.47
N LEU A 141 12.65 -7.21 0.26
CA LEU A 141 13.19 -6.68 -0.99
C LEU A 141 12.94 -7.62 -2.18
N ILE A 142 11.83 -7.41 -2.88
CA ILE A 142 11.69 -7.62 -4.32
C ILE A 142 11.42 -6.25 -4.93
N TRP A 143 12.49 -5.67 -5.49
CA TRP A 143 12.53 -4.51 -6.38
C TRP A 143 12.35 -3.09 -5.79
N LEU A 144 13.48 -2.48 -5.43
CA LEU A 144 13.77 -1.04 -5.59
C LEU A 144 14.65 -0.87 -6.84
N ARG A 145 14.03 -0.73 -8.01
CA ARG A 145 14.65 -0.11 -9.19
C ARG A 145 13.54 0.62 -9.93
N LEU A 146 13.81 1.87 -10.31
CA LEU A 146 12.91 2.85 -10.94
C LEU A 146 12.11 3.68 -9.92
N ILE A 147 12.74 4.66 -9.28
CA ILE A 147 12.86 6.05 -9.78
C ILE A 147 14.24 6.59 -9.34
#